data_AF-A0A2A2Q0Y4-F1
#
_entry.id   AF-A0A2A2Q0Y4-F1
#
_cell.length_a   1.000
_cell.length_b   1.000
_cell.length_c   1.000
_cell.angle_alpha   90.00
_cell.angle_beta   90.00
_cell.angle_gamma   90.00
#
_symmetry.space_group_name_H-M   'P 1'
#
loop_
_entity.id
_entity.type
_entity.pdbx_description
1 polymer ?
#
loop_
_entity_poly.entity_id
_entity_poly.type
_entity_poly.pdbx_seq_one_letter_code
_entity_poly.pdbx_strand_id
1 'polypeptide(L)'
;MDESMISAYRSGVTDGEREEFDEWFGVQEEHRTSNAQHRTPKEQTGTRHIVSVSLFWKHVNGGDPPLPTPTRELLIDARRLGLVKRFSPWESYIEPLYLHSAEMMLRHPDVTFRIYLAADLEFLAAELAELGWEVCLMKSSSIRYCPGGFWRFLALEEADSLVTVVDADRIGQASGDIERTELMDRLGLSLWRVPGYYNADTRKEVRYRPILGGHFGARGGLMPVRECIEAFVWHWRHGSLPLTANIPGRGAVPMKFANWPDYGFDEWFQLAAMYPRLVPGGTLSFIPNDARSQLLPVDIEYVTWANSRSELVYF
;
A
#
# COMPACT_ATOMS: atom_id res chain seq x y z
N MET A 1 -12.71 1.18 -11.56
CA MET A 1 -11.96 2.01 -12.53
C MET A 1 -11.51 1.11 -13.67
N ASP A 2 -11.99 1.38 -14.87
CA ASP A 2 -11.61 0.64 -16.08
C ASP A 2 -10.64 1.47 -16.95
N GLU A 3 -10.31 0.96 -18.14
CA GLU A 3 -9.40 1.66 -19.07
C GLU A 3 -10.01 2.94 -19.66
N SER A 4 -11.34 3.04 -19.73
CA SER A 4 -12.01 4.25 -20.21
C SER A 4 -11.79 5.41 -19.24
N MET A 5 -11.78 5.13 -17.93
CA MET A 5 -11.46 6.11 -16.90
C MET A 5 -10.00 6.59 -17.02
N ILE A 6 -9.04 5.67 -17.19
CA ILE A 6 -7.63 6.07 -17.41
C ILE A 6 -7.50 6.93 -18.67
N SER A 7 -8.18 6.57 -19.76
CA SER A 7 -8.20 7.38 -20.98
C SER A 7 -8.79 8.77 -20.75
N ALA A 8 -9.88 8.88 -19.99
CA ALA A 8 -10.51 10.15 -19.66
C ALA A 8 -9.56 11.03 -18.82
N TYR A 9 -8.87 10.46 -17.83
CA TYR A 9 -7.81 11.15 -17.09
C TYR A 9 -6.73 11.68 -18.04
N ARG A 10 -6.16 10.82 -18.91
CA ARG A 10 -5.09 11.22 -19.84
C ARG A 10 -5.47 12.40 -20.73
N SER A 11 -6.72 12.42 -21.21
CA SER A 11 -7.24 13.48 -22.08
C SER A 11 -7.70 14.72 -21.34
N GLY A 12 -8.09 14.60 -20.06
CA GLY A 12 -8.74 15.66 -19.29
C GLY A 12 -7.86 16.33 -18.24
N VAL A 13 -6.78 15.70 -17.79
CA VAL A 13 -5.89 16.26 -16.77
C VAL A 13 -5.11 17.46 -17.33
N THR A 14 -5.05 18.51 -16.54
CA THR A 14 -4.32 19.75 -16.86
C THR A 14 -2.85 19.66 -16.45
N ASP A 15 -2.01 20.53 -17.00
CA ASP A 15 -0.58 20.58 -16.62
C ASP A 15 -0.40 20.91 -15.12
N GLY A 16 -1.22 21.82 -14.56
CA GLY A 16 -1.18 22.15 -13.13
C GLY A 16 -1.55 20.98 -12.22
N GLU A 17 -2.51 20.13 -12.64
CA GLU A 17 -2.83 18.91 -11.90
C GLU A 17 -1.72 17.87 -12.00
N ARG A 18 -1.05 17.76 -13.16
CA ARG A 18 0.12 16.88 -13.31
C ARG A 18 1.27 17.31 -12.42
N GLU A 19 1.54 18.61 -12.34
CA GLU A 19 2.55 19.17 -11.43
C GLU A 19 2.21 18.86 -9.96
N GLU A 20 0.95 19.03 -9.57
CA GLU A 20 0.49 18.71 -8.21
C GLU A 20 0.62 17.20 -7.90
N PHE A 21 0.25 16.33 -8.85
CA PHE A 21 0.44 14.89 -8.70
C PHE A 21 1.92 14.51 -8.62
N ASP A 22 2.78 15.20 -9.36
CA ASP A 22 4.23 15.01 -9.25
C ASP A 22 4.78 15.49 -7.92
N GLU A 23 4.27 16.58 -7.36
CA GLU A 23 4.59 17.00 -6.00
C GLU A 23 4.23 15.91 -4.99
N TRP A 24 3.04 15.32 -5.11
CA TRP A 24 2.53 14.33 -4.13
C TRP A 24 3.14 12.94 -4.24
N PHE A 25 3.43 12.47 -5.46
CA PHE A 25 3.83 11.09 -5.73
C PHE A 25 5.23 10.96 -6.34
N GLY A 26 5.89 12.08 -6.67
CA GLY A 26 7.24 12.08 -7.19
C GLY A 26 8.29 11.76 -6.12
N VAL A 27 9.29 10.99 -6.53
CA VAL A 27 10.52 10.78 -5.76
C VAL A 27 11.47 11.95 -6.06
N GLN A 28 11.99 12.58 -5.02
CA GLN A 28 12.99 13.66 -5.10
C GLN A 28 14.39 13.08 -5.22
N GLU A 29 14.73 12.14 -4.35
CA GLU A 29 16.06 11.55 -4.25
C GLU A 29 15.97 10.07 -3.90
N GLU A 30 16.95 9.29 -4.35
CA GLU A 30 17.12 7.90 -3.95
C GLU A 30 18.45 7.73 -3.22
N HIS A 31 18.42 7.26 -1.97
CA HIS A 31 19.61 6.90 -1.22
C HIS A 31 19.79 5.38 -1.26
N ARG A 32 20.92 4.94 -1.82
CA ARG A 32 21.32 3.53 -1.89
C ARG A 32 22.76 3.40 -1.41
N THR A 33 23.02 2.50 -0.46
CA THR A 33 24.40 2.14 -0.08
C THR A 33 24.93 1.03 -1.00
N SER A 34 26.25 0.85 -1.06
CA SER A 34 26.88 -0.26 -1.78
C SER A 34 26.38 -1.63 -1.31
N ASN A 35 25.98 -1.74 -0.03
CA ASN A 35 25.33 -2.92 0.55
C ASN A 35 23.94 -3.21 -0.06
N ALA A 36 23.25 -2.19 -0.60
CA ALA A 36 22.01 -2.36 -1.35
C ALA A 36 22.28 -2.74 -2.83
N GLN A 37 23.42 -2.32 -3.40
CA GLN A 37 23.81 -2.59 -4.80
C GLN A 37 24.34 -4.02 -5.05
N HIS A 38 24.77 -4.76 -4.02
CA HIS A 38 25.31 -6.12 -4.16
C HIS A 38 24.28 -7.25 -4.09
N ARG A 39 22.98 -6.93 -4.04
CA ARG A 39 21.92 -7.94 -4.05
C ARG A 39 21.53 -8.25 -5.49
N THR A 40 22.36 -9.06 -6.14
CA THR A 40 22.13 -9.56 -7.50
C THR A 40 20.79 -10.30 -7.59
N PRO A 41 20.08 -10.23 -8.74
CA PRO A 41 18.88 -11.03 -8.96
C PRO A 41 19.20 -12.51 -8.77
N LYS A 42 18.27 -13.25 -8.15
CA LYS A 42 18.23 -14.71 -8.13
C LYS A 42 18.69 -15.23 -9.51
N GLU A 43 19.90 -15.79 -9.60
CA GLU A 43 20.49 -16.34 -10.83
C GLU A 43 19.71 -17.54 -11.42
N GLN A 44 18.50 -17.80 -10.95
CA GLN A 44 17.62 -18.88 -11.42
C GLN A 44 16.22 -18.41 -11.88
N THR A 45 15.80 -17.16 -11.66
CA THR A 45 14.47 -16.68 -12.11
C THR A 45 14.45 -15.29 -12.74
N GLY A 46 15.46 -14.44 -12.54
CA GLY A 46 15.51 -13.08 -13.13
C GLY A 46 14.52 -12.06 -12.56
N THR A 47 13.55 -12.49 -11.73
CA THR A 47 12.54 -11.63 -11.11
C THR A 47 13.05 -11.00 -9.81
N ARG A 48 12.95 -9.69 -9.68
CA ARG A 48 13.35 -8.95 -8.46
C ARG A 48 12.27 -9.04 -7.39
N HIS A 49 12.62 -9.34 -6.12
CA HIS A 49 11.66 -9.27 -5.01
C HIS A 49 11.90 -8.03 -4.16
N ILE A 50 10.85 -7.22 -3.97
CA ILE A 50 10.84 -5.96 -3.23
C ILE A 50 9.88 -6.06 -2.04
N VAL A 51 10.35 -5.78 -0.84
CA VAL A 51 9.50 -5.40 0.30
C VAL A 51 9.32 -3.90 0.27
N SER A 52 8.07 -3.43 0.21
CA SER A 52 7.73 -2.02 0.08
C SER A 52 7.00 -1.49 1.30
N VAL A 53 7.51 -0.38 1.83
CA VAL A 53 7.01 0.34 3.01
C VAL A 53 6.92 1.84 2.72
N SER A 54 5.99 2.53 3.36
CA SER A 54 5.91 4.00 3.37
C SER A 54 6.06 4.51 4.81
N LEU A 55 6.83 5.58 5.01
CA LEU A 55 6.99 6.24 6.30
C LEU A 55 6.70 7.73 6.19
N PHE A 56 5.67 8.16 6.90
CA PHE A 56 5.19 9.54 6.97
C PHE A 56 4.45 9.78 8.28
N TRP A 57 4.28 11.04 8.67
CA TRP A 57 3.59 11.40 9.91
C TRP A 57 2.50 12.46 9.71
N LYS A 58 1.29 12.05 9.25
CA LYS A 58 0.10 12.95 9.11
C LYS A 58 -1.15 12.44 9.81
N HIS A 59 -2.08 13.33 10.18
CA HIS A 59 -3.32 12.99 10.92
C HIS A 59 -4.21 12.07 10.10
N VAL A 60 -4.95 11.19 10.78
CA VAL A 60 -5.93 10.29 10.14
C VAL A 60 -7.24 10.99 9.81
N ASN A 61 -7.64 11.98 10.60
CA ASN A 61 -8.87 12.75 10.38
C ASN A 61 -8.58 14.04 9.59
N GLY A 62 -9.35 14.32 8.54
CA GLY A 62 -9.15 15.50 7.69
C GLY A 62 -9.30 16.85 8.39
N GLY A 63 -10.07 16.90 9.46
CA GLY A 63 -10.35 18.12 10.24
C GLY A 63 -9.29 18.49 11.28
N ASP A 64 -8.31 17.61 11.55
CA ASP A 64 -7.30 17.87 12.56
C ASP A 64 -6.31 18.95 12.10
N PRO A 65 -5.80 19.82 12.99
CA PRO A 65 -4.77 20.79 12.62
C PRO A 65 -3.50 20.08 12.09
N PRO A 66 -2.66 20.77 11.29
CA PRO A 66 -1.38 20.24 10.89
C PRO A 66 -0.52 19.90 12.12
N LEU A 67 0.24 18.81 12.02
CA LEU A 67 1.27 18.51 13.00
C LEU A 67 2.46 19.47 12.84
N PRO A 68 3.26 19.67 13.91
CA PRO A 68 4.54 20.34 13.78
C PRO A 68 5.46 19.57 12.84
N THR A 69 6.44 20.29 12.26
CA THR A 69 7.53 19.66 11.50
C THR A 69 8.22 18.62 12.38
N PRO A 70 8.33 17.36 11.93
CA PRO A 70 8.96 16.30 12.71
C PRO A 70 10.43 16.59 12.98
N THR A 71 10.86 16.32 14.22
CA THR A 71 12.25 16.09 14.58
C THR A 71 12.33 14.74 15.30
N ARG A 72 13.53 14.19 15.43
CA ARG A 72 13.75 12.95 16.20
C ARG A 72 13.16 13.04 17.60
N GLU A 73 13.44 14.12 18.31
CA GLU A 73 12.97 14.35 19.69
C GLU A 73 11.45 14.42 19.74
N LEU A 74 10.81 15.15 18.82
CA LEU A 74 9.36 15.26 18.75
C LEU A 74 8.69 13.91 18.49
N LEU A 75 9.28 13.07 17.63
CA LEU A 75 8.73 11.75 17.31
C LEU A 75 8.86 10.78 18.50
N ILE A 76 10.00 10.80 19.20
CA ILE A 76 10.22 10.01 20.43
C ILE A 76 9.22 10.44 21.52
N ASP A 77 9.08 11.74 21.73
CA ASP A 77 8.24 12.31 22.79
C ASP A 77 6.77 12.50 22.38
N ALA A 78 6.36 12.09 21.18
CA ALA A 78 5.04 12.40 20.61
C ALA A 78 3.89 12.04 21.55
N ARG A 79 3.99 10.92 22.29
CA ARG A 79 2.99 10.52 23.30
C ARG A 79 2.90 11.52 24.45
N ARG A 80 4.05 11.90 25.01
CA ARG A 80 4.14 12.88 26.11
C ARG A 80 3.64 14.25 25.68
N LEU A 81 3.83 14.62 24.41
CA LEU A 81 3.43 15.90 23.83
C LEU A 81 1.98 15.92 23.30
N GLY A 82 1.24 14.81 23.39
CA GLY A 82 -0.13 14.73 22.89
C GLY A 82 -0.24 14.73 21.35
N LEU A 83 0.83 14.35 20.65
CA LEU A 83 0.94 14.32 19.18
C LEU A 83 0.70 12.92 18.58
N VAL A 84 0.14 12.00 19.37
CA VAL A 84 -0.21 10.64 18.94
C VAL A 84 -1.54 10.65 18.21
N LYS A 85 -1.59 9.97 17.06
CA LYS A 85 -2.78 9.90 16.21
C LYS A 85 -3.54 8.60 16.39
N ARG A 86 -2.84 7.50 16.07
CA ARG A 86 -3.30 6.12 16.18
C ARG A 86 -2.33 5.34 17.03
N PHE A 87 -1.05 5.46 16.70
CA PHE A 87 0.06 4.88 17.45
C PHE A 87 1.20 5.89 17.63
N SER A 88 2.10 5.61 18.58
CA SER A 88 3.27 6.45 18.82
C SER A 88 4.22 6.33 17.62
N PRO A 89 4.55 7.44 16.92
CA PRO A 89 5.25 7.34 15.64
C PRO A 89 6.62 6.70 15.76
N TRP A 90 7.36 7.00 16.84
CA TRP A 90 8.67 6.39 17.07
C TRP A 90 8.57 4.89 17.35
N GLU A 91 7.95 4.54 18.48
CA GLU A 91 7.84 3.16 18.97
C GLU A 91 7.15 2.22 17.97
N SER A 92 6.18 2.74 17.21
CA SER A 92 5.37 1.92 16.32
C SER A 92 5.87 1.87 14.89
N TYR A 93 6.45 2.94 14.34
CA TYR A 93 6.81 2.95 12.91
C TYR A 93 8.30 3.06 12.64
N ILE A 94 9.06 3.71 13.51
CA ILE A 94 10.48 4.01 13.27
C ILE A 94 11.38 3.02 13.99
N GLU A 95 11.16 2.81 15.29
CA GLU A 95 11.92 1.88 16.10
C GLU A 95 11.91 0.44 15.54
N PRO A 96 10.79 -0.11 15.04
CA PRO A 96 10.79 -1.44 14.42
C PRO A 96 11.74 -1.56 13.22
N LEU A 97 11.90 -0.48 12.45
CA LEU A 97 12.86 -0.45 11.34
C LEU A 97 14.29 -0.56 11.87
N TYR A 98 14.66 0.17 12.92
CA TYR A 98 15.98 0.06 13.53
C TYR A 98 16.23 -1.31 14.17
N LEU A 99 15.23 -1.87 14.84
CA LEU A 99 15.38 -3.12 15.59
C LEU A 99 15.44 -4.36 14.69
N HIS A 100 14.71 -4.38 13.59
CA HIS A 100 14.48 -5.62 12.85
C HIS A 100 15.05 -5.64 11.42
N SER A 101 15.41 -4.49 10.83
CA SER A 101 15.83 -4.46 9.42
C SER A 101 17.08 -5.29 9.16
N ALA A 102 18.11 -5.16 10.01
CA ALA A 102 19.36 -5.88 9.81
C ALA A 102 19.15 -7.40 9.84
N GLU A 103 18.41 -7.91 10.82
CA GLU A 103 18.05 -9.33 10.92
C GLU A 103 17.21 -9.79 9.71
N MET A 104 16.23 -8.99 9.30
CA MET A 104 15.36 -9.32 8.17
C MET A 104 16.14 -9.40 6.85
N MET A 105 17.05 -8.46 6.61
CA MET A 105 17.90 -8.45 5.42
C MET A 105 18.95 -9.57 5.42
N LEU A 106 19.45 -9.99 6.59
CA LEU A 106 20.31 -11.16 6.72
C LEU A 106 19.57 -12.47 6.40
N ARG A 107 18.29 -12.57 6.78
CA ARG A 107 17.45 -13.74 6.48
C ARG A 107 17.01 -13.81 5.02
N HIS A 108 16.83 -12.65 4.39
CA HIS A 108 16.33 -12.52 3.02
C HIS A 108 17.32 -11.72 2.17
N PRO A 109 18.54 -12.26 1.92
CA PRO A 109 19.60 -11.52 1.23
C PRO A 109 19.25 -11.19 -0.23
N ASP A 110 18.37 -11.97 -0.86
CA ASP A 110 17.92 -11.79 -2.24
C ASP A 110 16.75 -10.79 -2.37
N VAL A 111 16.26 -10.25 -1.25
CA VAL A 111 15.13 -9.33 -1.21
C VAL A 111 15.62 -7.90 -1.06
N THR A 112 15.09 -7.03 -1.91
CA THR A 112 15.25 -5.57 -1.79
C THR A 112 14.27 -5.06 -0.73
N PHE A 113 14.74 -4.23 0.20
CA PHE A 113 13.87 -3.53 1.15
C PHE A 113 13.82 -2.07 0.75
N ARG A 114 12.62 -1.58 0.37
CA ARG A 114 12.41 -0.21 -0.07
C ARG A 114 11.46 0.54 0.85
N ILE A 115 11.87 1.76 1.22
CA ILE A 115 11.07 2.68 2.00
C ILE A 115 10.83 3.97 1.23
N TYR A 116 9.57 4.35 1.10
CA TYR A 116 9.16 5.65 0.59
C TYR A 116 9.03 6.61 1.77
N LEU A 117 9.97 7.54 1.88
CA LEU A 117 10.16 8.40 3.04
C LEU A 117 9.63 9.81 2.76
N ALA A 118 8.77 10.32 3.64
CA ALA A 118 8.26 11.69 3.53
C ALA A 118 9.41 12.72 3.55
N ALA A 119 9.27 13.80 2.78
CA ALA A 119 10.28 14.87 2.68
C ALA A 119 10.70 15.44 4.06
N ASP A 120 9.74 15.63 4.97
CA ASP A 120 10.02 16.16 6.31
C ASP A 120 10.72 15.16 7.25
N LEU A 121 10.89 13.90 6.83
CA LEU A 121 11.62 12.87 7.57
C LEU A 121 13.01 12.59 6.99
N GLU A 122 13.53 13.45 6.11
CA GLU A 122 14.87 13.32 5.48
C GLU A 122 16.00 13.05 6.47
N PHE A 123 15.91 13.57 7.70
CA PHE A 123 16.91 13.33 8.75
C PHE A 123 17.08 11.84 9.13
N LEU A 124 16.15 10.95 8.74
CA LEU A 124 16.25 9.50 8.91
C LEU A 124 16.91 8.80 7.70
N ALA A 125 17.03 9.46 6.56
CA ALA A 125 17.38 8.83 5.28
C ALA A 125 18.74 8.13 5.32
N ALA A 126 19.77 8.81 5.83
CA ALA A 126 21.13 8.26 5.92
C ALA A 126 21.16 7.01 6.81
N GLU A 127 20.57 7.06 8.00
CA GLU A 127 20.54 5.94 8.94
C GLU A 127 19.76 4.74 8.38
N LEU A 128 18.64 4.97 7.70
CA LEU A 128 17.86 3.92 7.05
C LEU A 128 18.64 3.28 5.88
N ALA A 129 19.37 4.09 5.10
CA ALA A 129 20.21 3.59 4.01
C ALA A 129 21.40 2.76 4.53
N GLU A 130 21.99 3.15 5.67
CA GLU A 130 23.04 2.37 6.36
C GLU A 130 22.53 1.02 6.87
N LEU A 131 21.26 0.95 7.31
CA LEU A 131 20.58 -0.31 7.63
C LEU A 131 20.32 -1.20 6.41
N GLY A 132 20.52 -0.68 5.20
CA GLY A 132 20.39 -1.42 3.93
C GLY A 132 19.08 -1.20 3.18
N TRP A 133 18.28 -0.21 3.56
CA TRP A 133 17.10 0.17 2.79
C TRP A 133 17.47 0.92 1.51
N GLU A 134 16.74 0.66 0.42
CA GLU A 134 16.58 1.63 -0.66
C GLU A 134 15.62 2.71 -0.19
N VAL A 135 16.13 3.91 0.07
CA VAL A 135 15.30 5.04 0.52
C VAL A 135 14.90 5.87 -0.68
N CYS A 136 13.61 5.89 -1.01
CA CYS A 136 13.02 6.83 -1.96
C CYS A 136 12.48 8.03 -1.17
N LEU A 137 13.24 9.12 -1.12
CA LEU A 137 12.80 10.37 -0.49
C LEU A 137 11.76 11.03 -1.40
N MET A 138 10.55 11.22 -0.90
CA MET A 138 9.44 11.79 -1.64
C MET A 138 9.56 13.30 -1.74
N LYS A 139 9.05 13.92 -2.81
CA LYS A 139 8.97 15.39 -2.96
C LYS A 139 8.04 16.02 -1.92
N SER A 140 7.00 15.30 -1.50
CA SER A 140 6.04 15.77 -0.50
C SER A 140 6.30 15.18 0.87
N SER A 141 5.99 15.96 1.91
CA SER A 141 5.81 15.47 3.27
C SER A 141 4.49 14.68 3.46
N SER A 142 3.69 14.53 2.39
CA SER A 142 2.27 14.17 2.36
C SER A 142 1.36 15.28 2.91
N ILE A 143 0.37 15.70 2.12
CA ILE A 143 -0.60 16.72 2.55
C ILE A 143 -1.48 16.26 3.73
N ARG A 144 -1.83 14.97 3.79
CA ARG A 144 -2.56 14.28 4.86
C ARG A 144 -2.18 12.80 4.89
N TYR A 145 -3.07 11.87 5.24
CA TYR A 145 -2.72 10.46 5.36
C TYR A 145 -2.51 9.79 3.99
N CYS A 146 -3.46 9.91 3.07
CA CYS A 146 -3.47 9.02 1.91
C CYS A 146 -2.41 9.22 0.82
N PRO A 147 -1.88 10.43 0.53
CA PRO A 147 -0.73 10.51 -0.37
C PRO A 147 0.43 9.64 0.14
N GLY A 148 0.76 9.76 1.42
CA GLY A 148 1.73 8.90 2.10
C GLY A 148 1.35 7.41 2.07
N GLY A 149 0.08 7.08 2.33
CA GLY A 149 -0.43 5.71 2.28
C GLY A 149 -0.35 5.06 0.89
N PHE A 150 -0.33 5.85 -0.18
CA PHE A 150 -0.18 5.37 -1.55
C PHE A 150 1.25 5.01 -1.94
N TRP A 151 2.26 5.63 -1.32
CA TRP A 151 3.64 5.50 -1.80
C TRP A 151 4.16 4.05 -1.79
N ARG A 152 3.76 3.25 -0.81
CA ARG A 152 4.09 1.81 -0.74
C ARG A 152 3.55 0.98 -1.92
N PHE A 153 2.59 1.49 -2.70
CA PHE A 153 2.12 0.82 -3.91
C PHE A 153 2.95 1.15 -5.13
N LEU A 154 3.78 2.22 -5.10
CA LEU A 154 4.58 2.64 -6.26
C LEU A 154 5.56 1.54 -6.71
N ALA A 155 6.01 0.68 -5.80
CA ALA A 155 6.84 -0.48 -6.15
C ALA A 155 6.13 -1.47 -7.10
N LEU A 156 4.79 -1.49 -7.15
CA LEU A 156 4.03 -2.33 -8.07
C LEU A 156 4.18 -1.94 -9.53
N GLU A 157 4.74 -0.76 -9.83
CA GLU A 157 5.06 -0.34 -11.20
C GLU A 157 6.29 -1.07 -11.78
N GLU A 158 7.17 -1.61 -10.92
CA GLU A 158 8.39 -2.26 -11.39
C GLU A 158 8.08 -3.52 -12.19
N ALA A 159 8.44 -3.49 -13.47
CA ALA A 159 8.35 -4.64 -14.35
C ALA A 159 9.18 -5.83 -13.83
N ASP A 160 8.69 -7.04 -14.12
CA ASP A 160 9.37 -8.28 -13.78
C ASP A 160 9.80 -8.37 -12.30
N SER A 161 8.91 -7.90 -11.42
CA SER A 161 9.14 -7.89 -9.97
C SER A 161 8.04 -8.64 -9.19
N LEU A 162 8.40 -9.05 -7.99
CA LEU A 162 7.50 -9.46 -6.92
C LEU A 162 7.52 -8.39 -5.85
N VAL A 163 6.36 -7.98 -5.35
CA VAL A 163 6.25 -6.92 -4.35
C VAL A 163 5.50 -7.44 -3.14
N THR A 164 6.15 -7.43 -1.98
CA THR A 164 5.53 -7.62 -0.67
C THR A 164 5.26 -6.25 -0.06
N VAL A 165 4.00 -5.87 0.12
CA VAL A 165 3.62 -4.60 0.73
C VAL A 165 3.32 -4.82 2.22
N VAL A 166 4.04 -4.10 3.07
CA VAL A 166 3.90 -4.19 4.54
C VAL A 166 3.85 -2.80 5.19
N ASP A 167 3.14 -2.70 6.32
CA ASP A 167 3.29 -1.55 7.21
C ASP A 167 4.67 -1.57 7.90
N ALA A 168 5.20 -0.40 8.24
CA ALA A 168 6.51 -0.26 8.88
C ALA A 168 6.59 -0.98 10.23
N ASP A 169 5.48 -1.02 10.98
CA ASP A 169 5.36 -1.69 12.28
C ASP A 169 5.43 -3.22 12.19
N ARG A 170 5.34 -3.78 10.97
CA ARG A 170 5.31 -5.22 10.70
C ARG A 170 6.62 -5.76 10.16
N ILE A 171 7.65 -4.93 10.00
CA ILE A 171 8.92 -5.37 9.39
C ILE A 171 9.53 -6.57 10.13
N GLY A 172 9.40 -6.65 11.46
CA GLY A 172 9.88 -7.80 12.25
C GLY A 172 9.18 -9.13 11.96
N GLN A 173 8.01 -9.10 11.31
CA GLN A 173 7.20 -10.26 10.96
C GLN A 173 7.14 -10.51 9.44
N ALA A 174 7.87 -9.72 8.63
CA ALA A 174 7.77 -9.75 7.18
C ALA A 174 8.23 -11.07 6.52
N SER A 175 8.97 -11.95 7.22
CA SER A 175 9.45 -13.22 6.64
C SER A 175 8.30 -14.08 6.12
N GLY A 176 7.21 -14.23 6.88
CA GLY A 176 6.05 -14.99 6.42
C GLY A 176 5.34 -14.33 5.23
N ASP A 177 5.36 -13.01 5.14
CA ASP A 177 4.76 -12.27 4.02
C ASP A 177 5.63 -12.36 2.75
N ILE A 178 6.97 -12.38 2.90
CA ILE A 178 7.93 -12.68 1.83
C ILE A 178 7.68 -14.09 1.28
N GLU A 179 7.62 -15.10 2.17
CA GLU A 179 7.37 -16.49 1.77
C GLU A 179 6.02 -16.67 1.05
N ARG A 180 4.98 -15.94 1.48
CA ARG A 180 3.68 -15.92 0.79
C ARG A 180 3.78 -15.33 -0.61
N THR A 181 4.55 -14.25 -0.79
CA THR A 181 4.80 -13.66 -2.11
C THR A 181 5.53 -14.63 -3.03
N GLU A 182 6.56 -15.31 -2.52
CA GLU A 182 7.26 -16.31 -3.31
C GLU A 182 6.39 -17.53 -3.62
N LEU A 183 5.54 -17.97 -2.68
CA LEU A 183 4.59 -19.06 -2.92
C LEU A 183 3.56 -18.69 -3.99
N MET A 184 3.01 -17.48 -3.92
CA MET A 184 2.12 -16.93 -4.95
C MET A 184 2.79 -16.99 -6.32
N ASP A 185 4.05 -16.57 -6.43
CA ASP A 185 4.80 -16.62 -7.69
C ASP A 185 5.02 -18.05 -8.18
N ARG A 186 5.45 -18.97 -7.30
CA ARG A 186 5.63 -20.39 -7.63
C ARG A 186 4.34 -21.05 -8.12
N LEU A 187 3.19 -20.64 -7.59
CA LEU A 187 1.87 -21.11 -8.03
C LEU A 187 1.41 -20.45 -9.35
N GLY A 188 2.18 -19.52 -9.90
CA GLY A 188 1.85 -18.78 -11.12
C GLY A 188 0.66 -17.84 -10.92
N LEU A 189 0.52 -17.27 -9.72
CA LEU A 189 -0.53 -16.33 -9.36
C LEU A 189 0.03 -14.90 -9.31
N SER A 190 -0.85 -13.90 -9.29
CA SER A 190 -0.47 -12.47 -9.32
C SER A 190 -0.76 -11.71 -8.05
N LEU A 191 -1.54 -12.28 -7.13
CA LEU A 191 -1.90 -11.65 -5.85
C LEU A 191 -1.94 -12.71 -4.74
N TRP A 192 -1.38 -12.41 -3.58
CA TRP A 192 -1.85 -13.01 -2.33
C TRP A 192 -2.39 -11.94 -1.40
N ARG A 193 -3.36 -12.31 -0.57
CA ARG A 193 -4.04 -11.36 0.32
C ARG A 193 -4.57 -12.03 1.57
N VAL A 194 -4.82 -11.21 2.58
CA VAL A 194 -5.75 -11.51 3.68
C VAL A 194 -6.93 -10.55 3.52
N PRO A 195 -8.16 -11.03 3.25
CA PRO A 195 -9.32 -10.14 3.15
C PRO A 195 -9.62 -9.52 4.51
N GLY A 196 -9.85 -8.22 4.54
CA GLY A 196 -10.38 -7.48 5.69
C GLY A 196 -11.85 -7.84 5.94
N TYR A 197 -12.08 -8.71 6.92
CA TYR A 197 -13.41 -9.22 7.29
C TYR A 197 -14.09 -8.38 8.39
N TYR A 198 -13.83 -7.07 8.47
CA TYR A 198 -14.40 -6.18 9.50
C TYR A 198 -15.89 -5.82 9.29
N ASN A 199 -16.53 -6.38 8.25
CA ASN A 199 -17.86 -5.96 7.81
C ASN A 199 -18.96 -6.92 8.29
N ALA A 200 -19.22 -6.90 9.60
CA ALA A 200 -20.34 -7.63 10.20
C ALA A 200 -21.70 -6.93 9.97
N ASP A 201 -21.70 -5.61 9.73
CA ASP A 201 -22.92 -4.82 9.50
C ASP A 201 -22.81 -3.96 8.24
N THR A 202 -23.44 -4.42 7.16
CA THR A 202 -23.57 -3.65 5.91
C THR A 202 -24.60 -2.51 6.04
N ARG A 203 -25.17 -2.24 7.23
CA ARG A 203 -26.31 -1.32 7.39
C ARG A 203 -26.08 0.13 7.04
N LYS A 204 -24.87 0.60 7.26
CA LYS A 204 -24.56 2.02 7.19
C LYS A 204 -23.64 2.34 6.03
N GLU A 205 -22.64 1.49 5.82
CA GLU A 205 -21.57 1.73 4.85
C GLU A 205 -20.87 0.42 4.49
N VAL A 206 -20.19 0.39 3.35
CA VAL A 206 -19.36 -0.75 2.93
C VAL A 206 -17.94 -0.58 3.47
N ARG A 207 -17.55 -1.46 4.40
CA ARG A 207 -16.21 -1.50 5.03
C ARG A 207 -15.35 -2.69 4.62
N TYR A 208 -15.90 -3.63 3.85
CA TYR A 208 -15.15 -4.79 3.41
C TYR A 208 -13.95 -4.38 2.56
N ARG A 209 -12.81 -5.04 2.77
CA ARG A 209 -11.58 -4.80 2.03
C ARG A 209 -11.05 -6.12 1.50
N PRO A 210 -10.95 -6.33 0.19
CA PRO A 210 -10.41 -7.58 -0.33
C PRO A 210 -8.90 -7.67 -0.08
N ILE A 211 -8.21 -6.54 0.01
CA ILE A 211 -6.78 -6.42 0.28
C ILE A 211 -6.61 -5.48 1.49
N LEU A 212 -5.70 -5.80 2.39
CA LEU A 212 -5.25 -4.88 3.44
C LEU A 212 -4.00 -4.15 2.95
N GLY A 213 -4.02 -2.82 2.94
CA GLY A 213 -2.96 -2.05 2.29
C GLY A 213 -1.57 -2.11 2.89
N GLY A 214 -1.46 -2.53 4.15
CA GLY A 214 -0.18 -2.84 4.78
C GLY A 214 0.10 -4.34 4.88
N HIS A 215 -0.61 -5.18 4.12
CA HIS A 215 -0.48 -6.64 4.23
C HIS A 215 -0.96 -7.41 2.99
N PHE A 216 -0.14 -7.41 1.95
CA PHE A 216 -0.36 -8.27 0.77
C PHE A 216 0.92 -8.41 -0.04
N GLY A 217 0.87 -9.21 -1.09
CA GLY A 217 1.90 -9.19 -2.11
C GLY A 217 1.35 -9.50 -3.48
N ALA A 218 2.02 -8.98 -4.49
CA ALA A 218 1.56 -9.04 -5.86
C ALA A 218 2.73 -9.04 -6.83
N ARG A 219 2.46 -9.46 -8.07
CA ARG A 219 3.41 -9.28 -9.17
C ARG A 219 3.41 -7.81 -9.60
N GLY A 220 4.60 -7.22 -9.69
CA GLY A 220 4.79 -5.87 -10.22
C GLY A 220 4.69 -5.82 -11.75
N GLY A 221 4.57 -4.62 -12.30
CA GLY A 221 4.48 -4.37 -13.74
C GLY A 221 3.14 -4.73 -14.38
N LEU A 222 2.16 -5.17 -13.58
CA LEU A 222 0.82 -5.51 -14.09
C LEU A 222 -0.08 -4.30 -14.34
N MET A 223 0.25 -3.14 -13.77
CA MET A 223 -0.49 -1.91 -13.94
C MET A 223 0.41 -0.68 -13.78
N PRO A 224 0.12 0.44 -14.46
CA PRO A 224 0.78 1.71 -14.22
C PRO A 224 0.21 2.31 -12.91
N VAL A 225 0.69 1.81 -11.76
CA VAL A 225 0.07 2.07 -10.45
C VAL A 225 0.02 3.57 -10.12
N ARG A 226 1.08 4.32 -10.47
CA ARG A 226 1.12 5.76 -10.24
C ARG A 226 0.03 6.45 -11.04
N GLU A 227 -0.04 6.18 -12.34
CA GLU A 227 -1.10 6.73 -13.20
C GLU A 227 -2.50 6.32 -12.72
N CYS A 228 -2.66 5.09 -12.22
CA CYS A 228 -3.92 4.63 -11.66
C CYS A 228 -4.32 5.42 -10.41
N ILE A 229 -3.36 5.74 -9.53
CA ILE A 229 -3.60 6.57 -8.34
C ILE A 229 -4.00 7.98 -8.76
N GLU A 230 -3.25 8.59 -9.68
CA GLU A 230 -3.51 9.94 -10.20
C GLU A 230 -4.89 10.02 -10.85
N ALA A 231 -5.22 9.08 -11.75
CA ALA A 231 -6.52 8.98 -12.39
C ALA A 231 -7.65 8.82 -11.37
N PHE A 232 -7.45 7.98 -10.34
CA PHE A 232 -8.44 7.78 -9.29
C PHE A 232 -8.71 9.07 -8.50
N VAL A 233 -7.66 9.80 -8.08
CA VAL A 233 -7.81 11.09 -7.37
C VAL A 233 -8.44 12.14 -8.29
N TRP A 234 -8.05 12.18 -9.56
CA TRP A 234 -8.62 13.08 -10.55
C TRP A 234 -10.12 12.84 -10.74
N HIS A 235 -10.53 11.58 -10.92
CA HIS A 235 -11.95 11.22 -11.05
C HIS A 235 -12.76 11.53 -9.80
N TRP A 236 -12.16 11.37 -8.61
CA TRP A 236 -12.78 11.78 -7.35
C TRP A 236 -13.05 13.28 -7.32
N ARG A 237 -12.03 14.10 -7.65
CA ARG A 237 -12.14 15.57 -7.69
C ARG A 237 -13.22 16.05 -8.65
N HIS A 238 -13.38 15.33 -9.77
CA HIS A 238 -14.36 15.64 -10.80
C HIS A 238 -15.72 14.98 -10.58
N GLY A 239 -15.95 14.32 -9.44
CA GLY A 239 -17.26 13.74 -9.10
C GLY A 239 -17.69 12.57 -9.99
N SER A 240 -16.74 11.90 -10.64
CA SER A 240 -17.02 10.82 -11.60
C SER A 240 -16.76 9.42 -11.04
N LEU A 241 -16.29 9.31 -9.78
CA LEU A 241 -16.23 8.04 -9.07
C LEU A 241 -17.57 7.71 -8.37
N PRO A 242 -17.99 6.44 -8.37
CA PRO A 242 -19.17 6.01 -7.61
C PRO A 242 -18.89 6.05 -6.10
N LEU A 243 -19.60 6.91 -5.36
CA LEU A 243 -19.51 7.00 -3.90
C LEU A 243 -20.38 5.97 -3.15
N THR A 244 -21.09 5.12 -3.88
CA THR A 244 -21.94 4.07 -3.34
C THR A 244 -21.67 2.74 -4.05
N ALA A 245 -21.92 1.63 -3.36
CA ALA A 245 -21.93 0.29 -3.93
C ALA A 245 -23.33 -0.31 -3.83
N ASN A 246 -23.74 -1.01 -4.89
CA ASN A 246 -24.98 -1.76 -4.88
C ASN A 246 -24.77 -3.11 -4.19
N ILE A 247 -25.40 -3.30 -3.04
CA ILE A 247 -25.36 -4.55 -2.30
C ILE A 247 -26.60 -5.39 -2.67
N PRO A 248 -26.44 -6.66 -3.10
CA PRO A 248 -27.57 -7.53 -3.40
C PRO A 248 -28.58 -7.61 -2.26
N GLY A 249 -29.87 -7.50 -2.59
CA GLY A 249 -30.96 -7.51 -1.61
C GLY A 249 -31.09 -6.23 -0.75
N ARG A 250 -30.28 -5.20 -1.01
CA ARG A 250 -30.22 -3.98 -0.20
C ARG A 250 -30.21 -2.67 -0.99
N GLY A 251 -29.63 -2.67 -2.19
CA GLY A 251 -29.50 -1.48 -3.02
C GLY A 251 -28.24 -0.68 -2.71
N ALA A 252 -28.24 0.61 -3.06
CA ALA A 252 -27.07 1.49 -2.95
C ALA A 252 -26.72 1.79 -1.48
N VAL A 253 -25.46 1.58 -1.12
CA VAL A 253 -24.89 1.82 0.21
C VAL A 253 -23.64 2.68 0.08
N PRO A 254 -23.44 3.70 0.94
CA PRO A 254 -22.22 4.53 0.91
C PRO A 254 -20.94 3.72 1.06
N MET A 255 -19.91 4.11 0.31
CA MET A 255 -18.55 3.60 0.47
C MET A 255 -17.86 4.26 1.66
N LYS A 256 -17.28 3.46 2.56
CA LYS A 256 -16.43 3.99 3.63
C LYS A 256 -15.07 4.43 3.06
N PHE A 257 -14.54 5.52 3.62
CA PHE A 257 -13.26 6.14 3.30
C PHE A 257 -13.18 6.78 1.92
N ALA A 258 -14.31 7.26 1.39
CA ALA A 258 -14.38 7.89 0.07
C ALA A 258 -13.99 9.39 0.05
N ASN A 259 -13.31 9.89 1.08
CA ASN A 259 -12.91 11.30 1.19
C ASN A 259 -11.40 11.44 1.02
N TRP A 260 -10.97 12.12 -0.04
CA TRP A 260 -9.57 12.52 -0.19
C TRP A 260 -9.29 13.80 0.59
N PRO A 261 -8.10 13.98 1.20
CA PRO A 261 -6.96 13.06 1.34
C PRO A 261 -6.91 12.29 2.68
N ASP A 262 -8.08 11.92 3.22
CA ASP A 262 -8.23 11.34 4.56
C ASP A 262 -7.88 9.86 4.62
N TYR A 263 -7.59 9.35 5.83
CA TYR A 263 -7.29 7.94 6.08
C TYR A 263 -8.31 6.98 5.44
N GLY A 264 -7.79 5.94 4.79
CA GLY A 264 -8.55 4.86 4.17
C GLY A 264 -8.98 5.13 2.73
N PHE A 265 -8.72 6.33 2.18
CA PHE A 265 -8.95 6.60 0.75
C PHE A 265 -8.08 5.69 -0.13
N ASP A 266 -6.89 5.34 0.35
CA ASP A 266 -6.02 4.33 -0.25
C ASP A 266 -6.67 2.94 -0.25
N GLU A 267 -7.39 2.57 0.80
CA GLU A 267 -8.16 1.32 0.84
C GLU A 267 -9.34 1.32 -0.15
N TRP A 268 -9.97 2.47 -0.40
CA TRP A 268 -11.01 2.57 -1.42
C TRP A 268 -10.44 2.47 -2.84
N PHE A 269 -9.29 3.10 -3.11
CA PHE A 269 -8.52 2.89 -4.34
C PHE A 269 -8.20 1.41 -4.56
N GLN A 270 -7.79 0.71 -3.50
CA GLN A 270 -7.48 -0.72 -3.61
C GLN A 270 -8.67 -1.52 -4.11
N LEU A 271 -9.84 -1.28 -3.54
CA LEU A 271 -11.07 -1.94 -3.96
C LEU A 271 -11.51 -1.53 -5.39
N ALA A 272 -11.43 -0.25 -5.72
CA ALA A 272 -12.03 0.30 -6.93
C ALA A 272 -11.12 0.23 -8.17
N ALA A 273 -9.80 0.26 -8.00
CA ALA A 273 -8.84 0.41 -9.09
C ALA A 273 -7.78 -0.69 -9.12
N MET A 274 -7.19 -1.04 -7.97
CA MET A 274 -6.09 -2.01 -7.90
C MET A 274 -6.58 -3.46 -7.99
N TYR A 275 -7.52 -3.84 -7.12
CA TYR A 275 -7.97 -5.21 -6.97
C TYR A 275 -8.52 -5.82 -8.28
N PRO A 276 -9.37 -5.12 -9.06
CA PRO A 276 -9.86 -5.66 -10.34
C PRO A 276 -8.76 -5.92 -11.39
N ARG A 277 -7.58 -5.29 -11.26
CA ARG A 277 -6.44 -5.48 -12.16
C ARG A 277 -5.55 -6.64 -11.74
N LEU A 278 -5.47 -6.93 -10.44
CA LEU A 278 -4.62 -7.99 -9.90
C LEU A 278 -5.29 -9.37 -9.95
N VAL A 279 -6.60 -9.44 -9.67
CA VAL A 279 -7.34 -10.71 -9.57
C VAL A 279 -7.33 -11.56 -10.84
N PRO A 280 -7.39 -11.01 -12.07
CA PRO A 280 -7.35 -11.82 -13.29
C PRO A 280 -6.07 -12.67 -13.42
N GLY A 281 -4.97 -12.29 -12.78
CA GLY A 281 -3.75 -13.09 -12.73
C GLY A 281 -3.77 -14.24 -11.71
N GLY A 282 -4.88 -14.45 -11.01
CA GLY A 282 -5.03 -15.48 -9.98
C GLY A 282 -4.66 -14.98 -8.59
N THR A 283 -5.42 -15.43 -7.59
CA THR A 283 -5.31 -14.96 -6.21
C THR A 283 -5.10 -16.10 -5.21
N LEU A 284 -4.09 -16.00 -4.35
CA LEU A 284 -3.90 -16.84 -3.17
C LEU A 284 -4.50 -16.15 -1.95
N SER A 285 -5.68 -16.57 -1.51
CA SER A 285 -6.40 -15.93 -0.40
C SER A 285 -6.19 -16.70 0.90
N PHE A 286 -5.64 -16.03 1.91
CA PHE A 286 -5.52 -16.57 3.28
C PHE A 286 -6.70 -16.07 4.11
N ILE A 287 -7.59 -16.97 4.52
CA ILE A 287 -8.85 -16.65 5.21
C ILE A 287 -8.78 -17.19 6.64
N PRO A 288 -8.82 -16.32 7.67
CA PRO A 288 -8.90 -16.78 9.05
C PRO A 288 -10.18 -17.58 9.32
N ASN A 289 -10.08 -18.65 10.10
CA ASN A 289 -11.21 -19.52 10.47
C ASN A 289 -12.34 -18.76 11.20
N ASP A 290 -11.99 -17.66 11.87
CA ASP A 290 -12.92 -16.78 12.57
C ASP A 290 -13.43 -15.60 11.72
N ALA A 291 -13.07 -15.51 10.44
CA ALA A 291 -13.51 -14.44 9.55
C ALA A 291 -15.06 -14.40 9.46
N ARG A 292 -15.64 -13.20 9.66
CA ARG A 292 -17.09 -12.96 9.57
C ARG A 292 -17.39 -11.74 8.69
N SER A 293 -17.86 -11.95 7.47
CA SER A 293 -18.31 -10.87 6.59
C SER A 293 -19.40 -11.36 5.64
N GLN A 294 -20.45 -10.54 5.46
CA GLN A 294 -21.50 -10.83 4.47
C GLN A 294 -20.99 -10.73 3.03
N LEU A 295 -19.88 -10.03 2.80
CA LEU A 295 -19.29 -9.81 1.48
C LEU A 295 -18.15 -10.79 1.16
N LEU A 296 -17.66 -11.56 2.14
CA LEU A 296 -16.61 -12.54 1.91
C LEU A 296 -17.02 -13.64 0.91
N PRO A 297 -18.24 -14.22 0.96
CA PRO A 297 -18.65 -15.21 -0.05
C PRO A 297 -18.70 -14.64 -1.48
N VAL A 298 -19.20 -13.41 -1.64
CA VAL A 298 -19.25 -12.73 -2.94
C VAL A 298 -17.85 -12.47 -3.48
N ASP A 299 -16.92 -12.10 -2.60
CA ASP A 299 -15.53 -11.89 -2.95
C ASP A 299 -14.80 -13.20 -3.31
N ILE A 300 -15.10 -14.30 -2.62
CA ILE A 300 -14.60 -15.64 -2.97
C ILE A 300 -15.13 -16.07 -4.35
N GLU A 301 -16.41 -15.86 -4.62
CA GLU A 301 -17.00 -16.11 -5.94
C GLU A 301 -16.32 -15.26 -7.01
N TYR A 302 -16.09 -13.97 -6.73
CA TYR A 302 -15.41 -13.07 -7.66
C TYR A 302 -14.00 -13.54 -8.02
N VAL A 303 -13.15 -13.93 -7.04
CA VAL A 303 -11.78 -14.38 -7.33
C VAL A 303 -11.74 -15.69 -8.10
N THR A 304 -12.64 -16.63 -7.79
CA THR A 304 -12.69 -17.94 -8.44
C THR A 304 -13.29 -17.85 -9.85
N TRP A 305 -14.23 -16.93 -10.06
CA TRP A 305 -14.76 -16.61 -11.38
C TRP A 305 -13.72 -15.90 -12.26
N ALA A 306 -13.05 -14.87 -11.73
CA ALA A 306 -12.09 -14.08 -12.48
C ALA A 306 -10.83 -14.87 -12.87
N ASN A 307 -10.42 -15.84 -12.06
CA ASN A 307 -9.40 -16.80 -12.43
C ASN A 307 -9.62 -18.14 -11.69
N SER A 308 -9.85 -19.20 -12.46
CA SER A 308 -10.15 -20.53 -11.92
C SER A 308 -8.98 -21.22 -11.21
N ARG A 309 -7.76 -20.66 -11.29
CA ARG A 309 -6.58 -21.10 -10.54
C ARG A 309 -6.42 -20.40 -9.19
N SER A 310 -7.32 -19.48 -8.83
CA SER A 310 -7.29 -18.83 -7.52
C SER A 310 -7.47 -19.87 -6.41
N GLU A 311 -6.65 -19.75 -5.38
CA GLU A 311 -6.57 -20.70 -4.27
C GLU A 311 -7.07 -20.07 -2.97
N LEU A 312 -7.67 -20.89 -2.10
CA LEU A 312 -8.18 -20.47 -0.79
C LEU A 312 -7.51 -21.32 0.31
N VAL A 313 -6.85 -20.64 1.26
CA VAL A 313 -6.20 -21.28 2.41
C VAL A 313 -6.89 -20.80 3.68
N TYR A 314 -7.57 -21.72 4.37
CA TYR A 314 -8.16 -21.47 5.68
C TYR A 314 -7.12 -21.76 6.78
N PHE A 315 -6.98 -20.87 7.75
CA PHE A 315 -6.02 -21.00 8.85
C PHE A 315 -6.56 -20.47 10.18
#